data_AF-A0A7X7K9J0-F1
#
_entry.id   AF-A0A7X7K9J0-F1
#
_cell.length_a   1.000
_cell.length_b   1.000
_cell.length_c   1.000
_cell.angle_alpha   90.00
_cell.angle_beta   90.00
_cell.angle_gamma   90.00
#
_symmetry.space_group_name_H-M   'P 1'
#
loop_
_entity.id
_entity.type
_entity.pdbx_description
1 polymer ?
#
loop_
_entity_poly.entity_id
_entity_poly.type
_entity_poly.pdbx_seq_one_letter_code
_entity_poly.pdbx_strand_id
1 'polypeptide(L)' 'MTQLAMNLTDGTPVTFISCQACEHRAWFDAEGAEIPIEDVLARSKRT' A
#
# COMPACT_ATOMS: atom_id res chain seq x y z
N MET A 1 9.24 -0.94 -12.79
CA MET A 1 8.05 -0.81 -11.95
C MET A 1 7.87 -2.12 -11.21
N THR A 2 7.66 -2.06 -9.90
CA THR A 2 7.52 -3.23 -9.04
C THR A 2 6.14 -3.18 -8.38
N GLN A 3 5.48 -4.33 -8.31
CA GLN A 3 4.18 -4.49 -7.66
C GLN A 3 4.24 -5.63 -6.65
N LEU A 4 3.70 -5.40 -5.46
CA LEU A 4 3.70 -6.34 -4.33
C LEU A 4 2.31 -6.39 -3.72
N ALA A 5 1.70 -7.57 -3.69
CA ALA A 5 0.47 -7.80 -2.92
C ALA A 5 0.85 -8.24 -1.49
N MET A 6 0.25 -7.62 -0.48
CA MET A 6 0.53 -7.92 0.93
C MET A 6 -0.65 -7.58 1.83
N ASN A 7 -0.64 -8.11 3.05
CA ASN A 7 -1.57 -7.69 4.09
C ASN A 7 -0.89 -6.71 5.03
N LEU A 8 -1.59 -5.64 5.42
CA LEU A 8 -1.17 -4.74 6.47
C LEU A 8 -1.24 -5.45 7.83
N THR A 9 -0.72 -4.79 8.87
CA THR A 9 -0.68 -5.37 10.23
C THR A 9 -2.08 -5.64 10.81
N ASP A 10 -3.08 -4.86 10.40
CA ASP A 10 -4.49 -5.06 10.75
C ASP A 10 -5.18 -6.18 9.94
N GLY A 11 -4.46 -6.83 9.00
CA GLY A 11 -5.00 -7.85 8.11
C GLY A 11 -5.60 -7.32 6.81
N THR A 12 -5.60 -6.01 6.58
CA THR A 12 -6.14 -5.42 5.35
C THR A 12 -5.28 -5.81 4.14
N PRO A 13 -5.87 -6.42 3.09
CA PRO A 13 -5.15 -6.69 1.84
C PRO A 13 -4.92 -5.39 1.06
N VAL A 14 -3.69 -5.21 0.60
CA VAL A 14 -3.28 -4.07 -0.24
C VAL A 14 -2.32 -4.49 -1.35
N THR A 15 -2.29 -3.68 -2.41
CA THR A 15 -1.27 -3.75 -3.46
C THR A 15 -0.38 -2.52 -3.38
N PHE A 16 0.91 -2.73 -3.16
CA PHE A 16 1.92 -1.68 -3.22
C PHE A 16 2.56 -1.63 -4.61
N ILE A 17 2.65 -0.43 -5.19
CA ILE A 17 3.32 -0.18 -6.46
C ILE A 17 4.45 0.82 -6.23
N SER A 18 5.65 0.48 -6.71
CA SER A 18 6.82 1.37 -6.73
C SER A 18 7.38 1.53 -8.13
N CYS A 19 7.49 2.78 -8.59
CA CYS A 19 8.23 3.13 -9.79
C CYS A 19 9.55 3.82 -9.40
N GLN A 20 10.67 3.11 -9.58
CA GLN A 20 12.00 3.67 -9.31
C GLN A 20 12.38 4.78 -10.30
N ALA A 21 11.92 4.70 -11.55
CA ALA A 21 12.25 5.68 -12.59
C ALA A 21 11.55 7.04 -12.40
N CYS A 22 10.38 7.05 -11.75
CA CYS A 22 9.59 8.26 -11.49
C CYS A 22 9.52 8.60 -9.99
N GLU A 23 10.27 7.86 -9.17
CA GLU A 23 10.31 7.98 -7.70
C GLU A 23 8.92 7.96 -7.03
N HIS A 24 7.95 7.29 -7.66
CA HIS A 24 6.56 7.30 -7.23
C HIS A 24 6.20 6.00 -6.50
N ARG A 25 5.34 6.14 -5.48
CA ARG A 25 4.86 5.03 -4.64
C ARG A 25 3.37 5.20 -4.42
N ALA A 26 2.61 4.16 -4.68
CA ALA A 26 1.16 4.15 -4.52
C ALA A 26 0.69 2.85 -3.85
N TRP A 27 -0.43 2.93 -3.18
CA TRP A 27 -1.06 1.83 -2.46
C TRP A 27 -2.49 1.69 -2.95
N PHE A 28 -2.96 0.47 -3.12
CA PHE A 28 -4.30 0.19 -3.58
C PHE A 28 -4.96 -0.84 -2.66
N ASP A 29 -6.26 -0.73 -2.43
CA ASP A 29 -7.03 -1.75 -1.73
C ASP A 29 -7.30 -2.97 -2.61
N ALA A 30 -8.03 -3.94 -2.08
CA ALA A 30 -8.43 -5.13 -2.81
C ALA A 30 -9.40 -4.86 -3.98
N GLU A 31 -10.08 -3.72 -3.96
CA GLU A 31 -11.00 -3.29 -5.02
C GLU A 31 -10.27 -2.47 -6.11
N GLY A 32 -9.00 -2.13 -5.87
CA GLY A 32 -8.15 -1.36 -6.77
C GLY A 32 -8.26 0.16 -6.61
N ALA A 33 -8.90 0.64 -5.53
CA ALA A 33 -8.92 2.07 -5.20
C ALA A 33 -7.62 2.48 -4.52
N GLU A 34 -7.09 3.66 -4.89
CA GLU A 34 -5.87 4.18 -4.29
C GLU A 34 -6.11 4.59 -2.84
N ILE A 35 -5.21 4.16 -1.95
CA ILE A 35 -5.24 4.46 -0.53
C ILE A 35 -4.14 5.49 -0.21
N PRO A 36 -4.48 6.59 0.49
CA PRO A 36 -3.50 7.51 1.04
C PRO A 36 -2.47 6.81 1.94
N ILE A 37 -1.20 7.24 1.84
CA ILE A 37 -0.12 6.67 2.66
C ILE A 37 -0.37 6.82 4.17
N GLU A 38 -1.05 7.89 4.60
CA GLU A 38 -1.41 8.11 6.00
C GLU A 38 -2.32 7.01 6.57
N ASP A 39 -3.28 6.53 5.78
CA ASP A 39 -4.17 5.42 6.16
C ASP A 39 -3.41 4.10 6.23
N VAL A 40 -2.51 3.87 5.26
CA VAL A 40 -1.64 2.68 5.27
C VAL A 40 -0.78 2.66 6.53
N LEU A 41 -0.18 3.80 6.89
CA LEU A 41 0.61 3.93 8.10
C LEU A 41 -0.23 3.74 9.36
N ALA A 42 -1.44 4.31 9.41
CA ALA A 42 -2.36 4.13 10.54
C ALA A 42 -2.69 2.65 10.78
N ARG A 43 -2.92 1.89 9.71
CA ARG A 43 -3.27 0.46 9.72
C ARG A 43 -2.07 -0.46 9.92
N SER A 44 -0.87 0.03 9.65
CA SER A 44 0.40 -0.69 9.84
C SER A 44 1.03 -0.47 11.21
N LYS A 45 0.47 0.41 12.04
CA LYS A 45 0.94 0.61 13.42
C LYS A 45 0.64 -0.64 14.24
N ARG A 46 1.67 -1.24 14.79
CA ARG A 46 1.55 -2.25 15.84
C ARG A 46 1.45 -1.52 17.18
N THR A 47 0.35 -1.72 17.91
CA THR A 47 0.24 -1.28 19.32
C THR A 47 1.03 -2.23 20.22
#